data_AF-A0A7M7NF28-F1
#
_entry.id   AF-A0A7M7NF28-F1
#
_cell.length_a   1.000
_cell.length_b   1.000
_cell.length_c   1.000
_cell.angle_alpha   90.00
_cell.angle_beta   90.00
_cell.angle_gamma   90.00
#
_symmetry.space_group_name_H-M   'P 1'
#
loop_
_entity.id
_entity.type
_entity.pdbx_description
1 polymer ?
#
loop_
_entity_poly.entity_id
_entity_poly.type
_entity_poly.pdbx_seq_one_letter_code
_entity_poly.pdbx_strand_id
1 'polypeptide(L)'
;MATSSSVIRKGKLEELRREILSYKPGKAVPCDDDRVVFPDKLVIGMIDLFMYAGGIVPALRSALYGDVEQRKLADKRQTSIKDLEEYFTDSISVITTNFIGVDEEDVRDLAGKVGCMVLLLEPSTFDFYQQWIKTIKSVIGLVPICAMDTTWQSEDTEKAKKRLKKLGVTDIYDVSGGNRSDEKRLQWLHLLHGCMKKGDEVISADLIQLYSCPSFERLWKQGRKDVTEAQKRHGEEIKEGEEAKKLLRSRITDLEQELNESRANRASIVSKNGRLQDTMKVEQERREHSERAMMENEKRAKQIMETYKQREMEFEKKLKSKDLHIKTMAENVQGTEEKARRQVERLETDNEEMMTKLVSKLQREDTLTKMLEEKERNETTLKQQVKELKKGREGDRAGAEKEKRSLAAEMTNIVQGKERNETTLRQQVKELKKGREGDRAGAEKEKRSLAAEMTNIVQEKERNETTLRQQVEELKKGREEDRKEKRSIELSWKKKHDYTEGLLEQLKRETWKLRTKIQLESEIRSAEQKKKAETHQWSLIPWVTSGKQAQSGTSSFEDNSTGGLGSDTVQAG
;
A
#
# COMPACT_ATOMS: atom_id res chain seq x y z
N MET A 1 83.70 -25.89 14.73
CA MET A 1 82.31 -26.10 14.27
C MET A 1 82.36 -26.58 12.82
N ALA A 2 82.27 -27.89 12.61
CA ALA A 2 82.21 -28.47 11.26
C ALA A 2 80.74 -28.52 10.84
N THR A 3 80.30 -27.60 9.99
CA THR A 3 79.02 -27.75 9.29
C THR A 3 79.13 -29.02 8.44
N SER A 4 78.39 -30.05 8.83
CA SER A 4 78.37 -31.35 8.14
C SER A 4 78.18 -31.14 6.63
N SER A 5 78.99 -31.80 5.81
CA SER A 5 78.94 -31.81 4.34
C SER A 5 77.50 -31.95 3.80
N SER A 6 76.64 -32.67 4.52
CA SER A 6 75.22 -32.86 4.18
C SER A 6 74.38 -31.57 4.24
N VAL A 7 74.64 -30.67 5.19
CA VAL A 7 73.89 -29.40 5.35
C VAL A 7 74.24 -28.43 4.23
N ILE A 8 75.52 -28.38 3.84
CA ILE A 8 75.99 -27.55 2.73
C ILE A 8 75.43 -28.05 1.40
N ARG A 9 75.39 -29.38 1.18
CA ARG A 9 74.83 -29.98 -0.04
C ARG A 9 73.32 -29.75 -0.17
N LYS A 10 72.57 -29.86 0.93
CA LYS A 10 71.13 -29.58 0.95
C LYS A 10 70.81 -28.11 0.66
N GLY A 11 71.63 -27.18 1.17
CA GLY A 11 71.51 -25.75 0.84
C GLY A 11 71.66 -25.45 -0.66
N LYS A 12 72.68 -26.03 -1.30
CA LYS A 12 72.93 -25.89 -2.75
C LYS A 12 71.84 -26.54 -3.61
N LEU A 13 71.31 -27.69 -3.18
CA LEU A 13 70.20 -28.37 -3.85
C LEU A 13 68.96 -27.47 -3.90
N GLU A 14 68.58 -26.88 -2.76
CA GLU A 14 67.40 -26.00 -2.67
C GLU A 14 67.59 -24.66 -3.40
N GLU A 15 68.81 -24.16 -3.47
CA GLU A 15 69.13 -22.96 -4.25
C GLU A 15 68.91 -23.18 -5.75
N LEU A 16 69.46 -24.26 -6.31
CA LEU A 16 69.27 -24.62 -7.72
C LEU A 16 67.80 -24.93 -8.04
N ARG A 17 67.07 -25.61 -7.15
CA ARG A 17 65.62 -25.83 -7.31
C ARG A 17 64.87 -24.52 -7.45
N ARG A 18 65.12 -23.56 -6.55
CA ARG A 18 64.47 -22.26 -6.59
C ARG A 18 64.80 -21.51 -7.88
N GLU A 19 66.06 -21.53 -8.30
CA GLU A 19 66.49 -20.88 -9.54
C GLU A 19 65.76 -21.47 -10.75
N ILE A 20 65.73 -22.79 -10.90
CA ILE A 20 65.06 -23.49 -12.01
C ILE A 20 63.54 -23.27 -11.98
N LEU A 21 62.89 -23.34 -10.80
CA LEU A 21 61.45 -23.12 -10.67
C LEU A 21 61.04 -21.66 -10.91
N SER A 22 61.95 -20.71 -10.67
CA SER A 22 61.72 -19.28 -10.90
C SER A 22 62.06 -18.81 -12.31
N TYR A 23 62.60 -19.71 -13.15
CA TYR A 23 63.05 -19.39 -14.49
C TYR A 23 61.92 -18.86 -15.35
N LYS A 24 62.18 -17.73 -16.03
CA LYS A 24 61.30 -17.10 -17.00
C LYS A 24 62.08 -16.91 -18.29
N PRO A 25 61.72 -17.60 -19.37
CA PRO A 25 62.36 -17.40 -20.67
C PRO A 25 62.23 -15.94 -21.14
N GLY A 26 63.23 -15.47 -21.89
CA GLY A 26 63.21 -14.14 -22.50
C GLY A 26 61.99 -13.94 -23.41
N LYS A 27 61.45 -12.72 -23.43
CA LYS A 27 60.22 -12.34 -24.16
C LYS A 27 60.28 -12.73 -25.64
N ALA A 28 59.23 -13.41 -26.12
CA ALA A 28 59.02 -13.78 -27.51
C ALA A 28 59.06 -12.56 -28.46
N VAL A 29 59.66 -12.77 -29.64
CA VAL A 29 59.58 -11.87 -30.79
C VAL A 29 58.52 -12.44 -31.74
N PRO A 30 57.58 -11.63 -32.26
CA PRO A 30 56.59 -12.12 -33.23
C PRO A 30 57.27 -12.39 -34.58
N CYS A 31 57.06 -13.58 -35.13
CA CYS A 31 57.39 -13.94 -36.51
C CYS A 31 56.10 -14.35 -37.25
N ASP A 32 55.97 -13.90 -38.49
CA ASP A 32 54.78 -14.05 -39.35
C ASP A 32 54.71 -15.40 -40.11
N ASP A 33 55.58 -16.37 -39.79
CA ASP A 33 55.61 -17.68 -40.45
C ASP A 33 55.35 -18.79 -39.42
N ASP A 34 54.53 -19.79 -39.79
CA ASP A 34 54.06 -20.90 -38.93
C ASP A 34 55.17 -21.86 -38.43
N ARG A 35 56.44 -21.45 -38.41
CA ARG A 35 57.57 -22.23 -37.93
C ARG A 35 58.39 -21.46 -36.90
N VAL A 36 58.35 -22.02 -35.68
CA VAL A 36 59.10 -21.72 -34.47
C VAL A 36 58.65 -20.50 -33.68
N VAL A 37 57.52 -20.69 -33.00
CA VAL A 37 57.21 -20.02 -31.73
C VAL A 37 58.16 -20.57 -30.68
N PHE A 38 59.02 -19.75 -30.10
CA PHE A 38 59.52 -20.03 -28.75
C PHE A 38 58.48 -19.46 -27.78
N PRO A 39 57.68 -20.32 -27.12
CA PRO A 39 56.64 -19.85 -26.22
C PRO A 39 57.29 -19.27 -24.97
N ASP A 40 56.50 -18.82 -24.01
CA ASP A 40 56.94 -18.41 -22.66
C ASP A 40 57.62 -19.55 -21.85
N LYS A 41 58.16 -20.59 -22.52
CA LYS A 41 58.65 -21.86 -21.99
C LYS A 41 59.90 -22.35 -22.76
N LEU A 42 60.89 -22.86 -22.03
CA LEU A 42 62.06 -23.57 -22.57
C LEU A 42 61.71 -25.03 -22.79
N VAL A 43 61.85 -25.50 -24.04
CA VAL A 43 61.65 -26.91 -24.41
C VAL A 43 63.02 -27.58 -24.51
N ILE A 44 63.26 -28.64 -23.73
CA ILE A 44 64.52 -29.40 -23.73
C ILE A 44 64.29 -30.73 -24.46
N GLY A 45 65.02 -30.97 -25.55
CA GLY A 45 65.02 -32.26 -26.25
C GLY A 45 66.04 -33.21 -25.62
N MET A 46 65.60 -34.31 -25.05
CA MET A 46 66.47 -35.35 -24.50
C MET A 46 66.42 -36.59 -25.39
N ILE A 47 67.59 -36.96 -25.88
CA ILE A 47 67.77 -38.13 -26.74
C ILE A 47 68.33 -39.27 -25.89
N ASP A 48 67.56 -40.37 -25.81
CA ASP A 48 67.96 -41.60 -25.14
C ASP A 48 68.02 -42.77 -26.12
N LEU A 49 69.08 -43.56 -26.03
CA LEU A 49 69.44 -44.61 -27.00
C LEU A 49 69.17 -46.04 -26.50
N PHE A 50 68.84 -46.22 -25.22
CA PHE A 50 68.73 -47.56 -24.59
C PHE A 50 67.40 -47.83 -23.86
N MET A 51 66.32 -47.15 -24.25
CA MET A 51 64.98 -47.31 -23.65
C MET A 51 64.91 -47.01 -22.13
N TYR A 52 65.79 -46.16 -21.60
CA TYR A 52 65.72 -45.59 -20.26
C TYR A 52 64.76 -44.37 -20.17
N ALA A 53 64.14 -43.97 -21.28
CA ALA A 53 63.15 -42.90 -21.40
C ALA A 53 62.12 -42.90 -20.25
N GLY A 54 61.68 -44.08 -19.80
CA GLY A 54 60.72 -44.23 -18.69
C GLY A 54 61.24 -43.81 -17.31
N GLY A 55 62.55 -43.70 -17.10
CA GLY A 55 63.19 -43.37 -15.82
C GLY A 55 63.72 -41.94 -15.69
N ILE A 56 63.98 -41.26 -16.82
CA ILE A 56 64.57 -39.91 -16.85
C ILE A 56 63.58 -38.87 -16.35
N VAL A 57 62.33 -38.90 -16.81
CA VAL A 57 61.33 -37.93 -16.38
C VAL A 57 61.02 -38.05 -14.88
N PRO A 58 60.78 -39.27 -14.34
CA PRO A 58 60.69 -39.46 -12.90
C PRO A 58 61.92 -38.96 -12.12
N ALA A 59 63.12 -39.08 -12.69
CA ALA A 59 64.37 -38.60 -12.07
C ALA A 59 64.42 -37.08 -11.98
N LEU A 60 64.15 -36.40 -13.09
CA LEU A 60 64.08 -34.94 -13.14
C LEU A 60 62.97 -34.40 -12.21
N ARG A 61 61.81 -35.08 -12.14
CA ARG A 61 60.73 -34.69 -11.23
C ARG A 61 61.12 -34.85 -9.76
N SER A 62 61.71 -35.98 -9.40
CA SER A 62 62.21 -36.21 -8.04
C SER A 62 63.33 -35.21 -7.68
N ALA A 63 64.17 -34.84 -8.66
CA ALA A 63 65.19 -33.82 -8.48
C ALA A 63 64.58 -32.44 -8.20
N LEU A 64 63.54 -32.03 -8.91
CA LEU A 64 62.89 -30.72 -8.77
C LEU A 64 61.96 -30.62 -7.55
N TYR A 65 61.08 -31.61 -7.35
CA TYR A 65 60.01 -31.55 -6.35
C TYR A 65 60.25 -32.43 -5.12
N GLY A 66 61.29 -33.27 -5.13
CA GLY A 66 61.54 -34.27 -4.08
C GLY A 66 60.74 -35.56 -4.26
N ASP A 67 60.84 -36.48 -3.31
CA ASP A 67 60.03 -37.71 -3.29
C ASP A 67 58.60 -37.40 -2.82
N VAL A 68 57.78 -36.83 -3.70
CA VAL A 68 56.35 -36.61 -3.47
C VAL A 68 55.55 -37.67 -4.21
N GLU A 69 54.52 -38.24 -3.56
CA GLU A 69 53.59 -39.18 -4.19
C GLU A 69 52.98 -38.59 -5.47
N GLN A 70 52.78 -39.44 -6.49
CA GLN A 70 52.31 -39.13 -7.84
C GLN A 70 50.86 -38.57 -7.93
N ARG A 71 50.36 -37.85 -6.93
CA ARG A 71 49.00 -37.32 -6.93
C ARG A 71 48.96 -35.81 -7.17
N LYS A 72 48.37 -35.48 -8.32
CA LYS A 72 47.79 -34.18 -8.74
C LYS A 72 48.69 -33.20 -9.52
N LEU A 73 49.36 -33.65 -10.59
CA LEU A 73 49.89 -32.71 -11.60
C LEU A 73 49.62 -33.23 -13.02
N ALA A 74 48.80 -32.46 -13.74
CA ALA A 74 48.46 -32.45 -15.17
C ALA A 74 47.94 -33.74 -15.84
N ASP A 75 46.80 -33.59 -16.52
CA ASP A 75 46.13 -34.62 -17.32
C ASP A 75 47.07 -35.27 -18.34
N LYS A 76 47.05 -36.60 -18.33
CA LYS A 76 47.68 -37.48 -19.30
C LYS A 76 47.06 -37.23 -20.69
N ARG A 77 47.70 -36.43 -21.54
CA ARG A 77 47.46 -36.53 -23.00
C ARG A 77 48.27 -37.70 -23.52
N GLN A 78 47.58 -38.79 -23.80
CA GLN A 78 48.15 -39.97 -24.41
C GLN A 78 48.23 -39.73 -25.92
N THR A 79 49.33 -39.14 -26.39
CA THR A 79 49.67 -39.15 -27.82
C THR A 79 50.40 -40.43 -28.13
N SER A 80 49.70 -41.32 -28.83
CA SER A 80 50.31 -42.38 -29.62
C SER A 80 51.26 -41.73 -30.63
N ILE A 81 52.59 -41.86 -30.45
CA ILE A 81 53.71 -41.86 -31.42
C ILE A 81 55.01 -41.71 -30.61
N LYS A 82 56.14 -42.11 -31.19
CA LYS A 82 57.49 -42.42 -30.64
C LYS A 82 58.18 -41.39 -29.70
N ASP A 83 57.55 -40.28 -29.35
CA ASP A 83 58.14 -39.20 -28.54
C ASP A 83 57.23 -38.84 -27.34
N LEU A 84 57.81 -38.80 -26.13
CA LEU A 84 57.08 -38.44 -24.90
C LEU A 84 57.43 -37.00 -24.54
N GLU A 85 56.52 -36.08 -24.84
CA GLU A 85 56.55 -34.69 -24.37
C GLU A 85 55.92 -34.60 -22.96
N GLU A 86 56.68 -34.10 -21.99
CA GLU A 86 56.25 -34.01 -20.61
C GLU A 86 56.58 -32.65 -19.99
N TYR A 87 55.58 -32.05 -19.35
CA TYR A 87 55.68 -30.73 -18.72
C TYR A 87 56.28 -30.87 -17.31
N PHE A 88 57.30 -30.07 -17.02
CA PHE A 88 57.98 -30.04 -15.72
C PHE A 88 57.59 -28.82 -14.90
N THR A 89 57.48 -27.65 -15.53
CA THR A 89 56.99 -26.41 -14.93
C THR A 89 56.15 -25.64 -15.95
N ASP A 90 55.55 -24.52 -15.54
CA ASP A 90 54.86 -23.62 -16.47
C ASP A 90 55.80 -23.05 -17.55
N SER A 91 57.12 -23.09 -17.32
CA SER A 91 58.16 -22.49 -18.17
C SER A 91 59.22 -23.47 -18.68
N ILE A 92 59.12 -24.78 -18.37
CA ILE A 92 60.06 -25.82 -18.83
C ILE A 92 59.29 -27.09 -19.23
N SER A 93 59.51 -27.55 -20.46
CA SER A 93 59.06 -28.85 -20.95
C SER A 93 60.23 -29.70 -21.44
N VAL A 94 60.08 -31.01 -21.39
CA VAL A 94 61.08 -31.95 -21.89
C VAL A 94 60.42 -32.88 -22.90
N ILE A 95 61.04 -33.02 -24.07
CA ILE A 95 60.66 -34.00 -25.07
C ILE A 95 61.70 -35.11 -25.00
N THR A 96 61.29 -36.31 -24.60
CA THR A 96 62.16 -37.49 -24.63
C THR A 96 61.89 -38.29 -25.89
N THR A 97 62.94 -38.53 -26.68
CA THR A 97 62.85 -39.31 -27.90
C THR A 97 63.77 -40.52 -27.80
N ASN A 98 63.25 -41.69 -28.23
CA ASN A 98 64.00 -42.94 -28.20
C ASN A 98 64.58 -43.23 -29.58
N PHE A 99 65.89 -43.49 -29.62
CA PHE A 99 66.67 -43.29 -30.83
C PHE A 99 66.89 -44.53 -31.71
N ILE A 100 66.10 -45.60 -31.52
CA ILE A 100 66.17 -46.78 -32.40
C ILE A 100 65.52 -46.43 -33.76
N GLY A 101 66.35 -46.01 -34.73
CA GLY A 101 65.95 -45.79 -36.13
C GLY A 101 65.49 -44.37 -36.48
N VAL A 102 66.16 -43.36 -35.94
CA VAL A 102 65.92 -41.93 -36.19
C VAL A 102 66.82 -41.44 -37.32
N ASP A 103 66.29 -40.67 -38.28
CA ASP A 103 67.04 -40.13 -39.42
C ASP A 103 67.46 -38.66 -39.20
N GLU A 104 68.30 -38.10 -40.07
CA GLU A 104 68.74 -36.67 -39.95
C GLU A 104 67.57 -35.68 -39.98
N GLU A 105 66.45 -36.07 -40.62
CA GLU A 105 65.23 -35.27 -40.71
C GLU A 105 64.51 -35.14 -39.35
N ASP A 106 64.48 -36.21 -38.56
CA ASP A 106 63.90 -36.21 -37.22
C ASP A 106 64.73 -35.35 -36.25
N VAL A 107 66.06 -35.37 -36.39
CA VAL A 107 66.95 -34.47 -35.62
C VAL A 107 66.69 -33.02 -35.96
N ARG A 108 66.42 -32.71 -37.23
CA ARG A 108 66.10 -31.36 -37.70
C ARG A 108 64.73 -30.90 -37.20
N ASP A 109 63.74 -31.78 -37.23
CA ASP A 109 62.41 -31.53 -36.69
C ASP A 109 62.46 -31.29 -35.17
N LEU A 110 63.19 -32.14 -34.44
CA LEU A 110 63.39 -31.97 -33.00
C LEU A 110 64.14 -30.67 -32.69
N ALA A 111 65.22 -30.37 -33.41
CA ALA A 111 65.97 -29.13 -33.27
C ALA A 111 65.12 -27.88 -33.51
N GLY A 112 64.15 -27.93 -34.43
CA GLY A 112 63.21 -26.84 -34.67
C GLY A 112 62.19 -26.63 -33.55
N LYS A 113 62.00 -27.62 -32.66
CA LYS A 113 61.02 -27.60 -31.56
C LYS A 113 61.64 -27.32 -30.19
N VAL A 114 62.96 -27.48 -30.04
CA VAL A 114 63.64 -27.44 -28.74
C VAL A 114 64.68 -26.32 -28.66
N GLY A 115 64.71 -25.61 -27.53
CA GLY A 115 65.70 -24.57 -27.28
C GLY A 115 67.05 -25.13 -26.79
N CYS A 116 67.08 -26.38 -26.36
CA CYS A 116 68.30 -27.07 -25.93
C CYS A 116 68.20 -28.58 -26.21
N MET A 117 69.28 -29.17 -26.75
CA MET A 117 69.38 -30.62 -26.95
C MET A 117 70.38 -31.27 -26.00
N VAL A 118 69.94 -32.36 -25.38
CA VAL A 118 70.72 -33.18 -24.45
C VAL A 118 70.84 -34.60 -25.01
N LEU A 119 72.07 -35.08 -25.13
CA LEU A 119 72.39 -36.47 -25.46
C LEU A 119 72.70 -37.23 -24.18
N LEU A 120 71.96 -38.30 -23.91
CA LEU A 120 72.28 -39.24 -22.84
C LEU A 120 73.23 -40.33 -23.36
N LEU A 121 74.40 -40.44 -22.73
CA LEU A 121 75.51 -41.24 -23.21
C LEU A 121 75.83 -42.37 -22.24
N GLU A 122 75.91 -43.59 -22.77
CA GLU A 122 76.52 -44.73 -22.07
C GLU A 122 77.98 -44.88 -22.50
N PRO A 123 78.95 -45.02 -21.56
CA PRO A 123 80.37 -45.12 -21.91
C PRO A 123 80.71 -46.29 -22.86
N SER A 124 79.96 -47.39 -22.75
CA SER A 124 80.15 -48.65 -23.50
C SER A 124 79.87 -48.51 -25.01
N THR A 125 79.10 -47.50 -25.43
CA THR A 125 78.59 -47.35 -26.80
C THR A 125 79.04 -46.03 -27.46
N PHE A 126 80.14 -45.45 -26.94
CA PHE A 126 80.71 -44.16 -27.36
C PHE A 126 80.84 -43.97 -28.89
N ASP A 127 81.28 -45.01 -29.60
CA ASP A 127 81.55 -44.93 -31.04
C ASP A 127 80.29 -44.61 -31.85
N PHE A 128 79.12 -45.06 -31.37
CA PHE A 128 77.83 -44.75 -31.97
C PHE A 128 77.45 -43.27 -31.78
N TYR A 129 77.65 -42.72 -30.58
CA TYR A 129 77.33 -41.33 -30.26
C TYR A 129 78.23 -40.32 -30.98
N GLN A 130 79.48 -40.69 -31.30
CA GLN A 130 80.41 -39.81 -31.98
C GLN A 130 79.90 -39.38 -33.37
N GLN A 131 79.19 -40.27 -34.08
CA GLN A 131 78.59 -39.93 -35.37
C GLN A 131 77.43 -38.94 -35.20
N TRP A 132 76.59 -39.16 -34.19
CA TRP A 132 75.44 -38.30 -33.88
C TRP A 132 75.79 -36.90 -33.41
N ILE A 133 76.84 -36.76 -32.58
CA ILE A 133 77.33 -35.45 -32.16
C ILE A 133 77.75 -34.62 -33.39
N LYS A 134 78.34 -35.25 -34.41
CA LYS A 134 78.68 -34.58 -35.67
C LYS A 134 77.44 -34.20 -36.47
N THR A 135 76.46 -35.10 -36.58
CA THR A 135 75.19 -34.83 -37.27
C THR A 135 74.43 -33.68 -36.64
N ILE A 136 74.22 -33.70 -35.31
CA ILE A 136 73.53 -32.64 -34.57
C ILE A 136 74.28 -31.31 -34.74
N LYS A 137 75.61 -31.31 -34.61
CA LYS A 137 76.43 -30.12 -34.83
C LYS A 137 76.29 -29.57 -36.26
N SER A 138 76.12 -30.43 -37.25
CA SER A 138 75.90 -30.01 -38.64
C SER A 138 74.51 -29.43 -38.88
N VAL A 139 73.49 -29.95 -38.18
CA VAL A 139 72.09 -29.52 -38.36
C VAL A 139 71.79 -28.21 -37.62
N ILE A 140 72.31 -28.06 -36.41
CA ILE A 140 71.97 -26.95 -35.50
C ILE A 140 73.07 -25.88 -35.48
N GLY A 141 74.27 -26.21 -35.98
CA GLY A 141 75.44 -25.34 -35.85
C GLY A 141 76.01 -25.29 -34.41
N LEU A 142 75.35 -25.93 -33.44
CA LEU A 142 75.72 -25.95 -32.03
C LEU A 142 76.04 -27.37 -31.55
N VAL A 143 76.94 -27.46 -30.59
CA VAL A 143 77.30 -28.72 -29.95
C VAL A 143 76.26 -29.04 -28.86
N PRO A 144 75.68 -30.25 -28.84
CA PRO A 144 74.68 -30.62 -27.84
C PRO A 144 75.30 -30.74 -26.44
N ILE A 145 74.46 -30.58 -25.41
CA ILE A 145 74.83 -30.92 -24.04
C ILE A 145 74.90 -32.43 -23.91
N CYS A 146 75.92 -32.96 -23.25
CA CYS A 146 76.08 -34.39 -23.02
C CYS A 146 75.87 -34.73 -21.56
N ALA A 147 74.98 -35.68 -21.28
CA ALA A 147 74.75 -36.25 -19.96
C ALA A 147 75.30 -37.67 -19.96
N MET A 148 76.34 -37.94 -19.17
CA MET A 148 77.04 -39.22 -19.13
C MET A 148 76.53 -40.07 -17.97
N ASP A 149 76.09 -41.29 -18.26
CA ASP A 149 75.70 -42.23 -17.22
C ASP A 149 76.92 -42.78 -16.49
N THR A 150 77.01 -42.52 -15.19
CA THR A 150 78.12 -42.96 -14.33
C THR A 150 77.81 -44.27 -13.59
N THR A 151 76.78 -45.02 -13.97
CA THR A 151 76.44 -46.31 -13.36
C THR A 151 77.47 -47.42 -13.64
N TRP A 152 78.31 -47.24 -14.66
CA TRP A 152 79.33 -48.19 -15.12
C TRP A 152 80.75 -47.85 -14.63
N GLN A 153 81.76 -48.62 -15.07
CA GLN A 153 83.15 -48.49 -14.59
C GLN A 153 83.71 -47.07 -14.79
N SER A 154 84.38 -46.53 -13.76
CA SER A 154 84.89 -45.15 -13.75
C SER A 154 85.95 -44.86 -14.84
N GLU A 155 86.70 -45.88 -15.25
CA GLU A 155 87.78 -45.73 -16.24
C GLU A 155 87.24 -45.51 -17.66
N ASP A 156 86.17 -46.23 -18.03
CA ASP A 156 85.49 -46.06 -19.32
C ASP A 156 84.77 -44.71 -19.41
N THR A 157 84.21 -44.25 -18.30
CA THR A 157 83.55 -42.95 -18.17
C THR A 157 84.55 -41.80 -18.44
N GLU A 158 85.70 -41.81 -17.77
CA GLU A 158 86.73 -40.77 -17.98
C GLU A 158 87.36 -40.83 -19.38
N LYS A 159 87.50 -42.02 -19.95
CA LYS A 159 87.92 -42.20 -21.35
C LYS A 159 86.91 -41.59 -22.32
N ALA A 160 85.61 -41.82 -22.12
CA ALA A 160 84.54 -41.23 -22.92
C ALA A 160 84.53 -39.69 -22.80
N LYS A 161 84.66 -39.12 -21.59
CA LYS A 161 84.74 -37.66 -21.39
C LYS A 161 85.90 -37.02 -22.15
N LYS A 162 87.09 -37.64 -22.10
CA LYS A 162 88.27 -37.16 -22.87
C LYS A 162 88.01 -37.18 -24.37
N ARG A 163 87.24 -38.16 -24.87
CA ARG A 163 86.85 -38.24 -26.29
C ARG A 163 85.80 -37.18 -26.65
N LEU A 164 84.81 -36.91 -25.79
CA LEU A 164 83.83 -35.81 -26.00
C LEU A 164 84.51 -34.44 -26.08
N LYS A 165 85.46 -34.16 -25.20
CA LYS A 165 86.23 -32.92 -25.22
C LYS A 165 87.00 -32.74 -26.53
N LYS A 166 87.53 -33.82 -27.11
CA LYS A 166 88.18 -33.79 -28.45
C LYS A 166 87.20 -33.46 -29.59
N LEU A 167 85.90 -33.71 -29.41
CA LEU A 167 84.85 -33.37 -30.37
C LEU A 167 84.33 -31.92 -30.20
N GLY A 168 84.85 -31.18 -29.22
CA GLY A 168 84.44 -29.82 -28.91
C GLY A 168 83.22 -29.72 -27.99
N VAL A 169 82.83 -30.81 -27.33
CA VAL A 169 81.79 -30.79 -26.29
C VAL A 169 82.39 -30.25 -25.00
N THR A 170 81.93 -29.07 -24.59
CA THR A 170 82.33 -28.40 -23.35
C THR A 170 81.42 -28.75 -22.19
N ASP A 171 80.13 -28.93 -22.47
CA ASP A 171 79.06 -29.09 -21.49
C ASP A 171 78.76 -30.58 -21.27
N ILE A 172 79.53 -31.20 -20.37
CA ILE A 172 79.41 -32.62 -20.01
C ILE A 172 78.98 -32.73 -18.55
N TYR A 173 77.83 -33.35 -18.30
CA TYR A 173 77.25 -33.52 -16.98
C TYR A 173 77.23 -35.00 -16.60
N ASP A 174 77.65 -35.29 -15.37
CA ASP A 174 77.56 -36.64 -14.81
C ASP A 174 76.15 -36.88 -14.27
N VAL A 175 75.53 -37.96 -14.72
CA VAL A 175 74.16 -38.33 -14.36
C VAL A 175 74.15 -39.79 -13.94
N SER A 176 73.34 -40.15 -12.95
CA SER A 176 73.18 -41.56 -12.55
C SER A 176 71.70 -41.92 -12.44
N GLY A 177 71.34 -43.13 -12.89
CA GLY A 177 69.95 -43.60 -13.02
C GLY A 177 69.17 -43.85 -11.72
N GLY A 178 69.59 -43.32 -10.57
CA GLY A 178 68.92 -43.52 -9.28
C GLY A 178 68.47 -42.23 -8.61
N ASN A 179 67.24 -42.18 -8.09
CA ASN A 179 66.61 -40.92 -7.66
C ASN A 179 66.56 -40.70 -6.15
N ARG A 180 67.19 -41.58 -5.36
CA ARG A 180 66.98 -41.64 -3.89
C ARG A 180 67.97 -40.85 -3.05
N SER A 181 69.09 -40.35 -3.59
CA SER A 181 70.05 -39.55 -2.81
C SER A 181 70.16 -38.11 -3.31
N ASP A 182 70.45 -37.19 -2.40
CA ASP A 182 70.53 -35.75 -2.69
C ASP A 182 71.69 -35.45 -3.66
N GLU A 183 72.79 -36.20 -3.65
CA GLU A 183 73.88 -36.07 -4.63
C GLU A 183 73.42 -36.38 -6.05
N LYS A 184 72.58 -37.40 -6.23
CA LYS A 184 72.07 -37.78 -7.56
C LYS A 184 71.02 -36.77 -8.06
N ARG A 185 70.20 -36.24 -7.16
CA ARG A 185 69.29 -35.13 -7.50
C ARG A 185 70.05 -33.88 -7.92
N LEU A 186 71.15 -33.58 -7.22
CA LEU A 186 71.99 -32.42 -7.54
C LEU A 186 72.61 -32.53 -8.93
N GLN A 187 73.03 -33.73 -9.36
CA GLN A 187 73.50 -34.01 -10.72
C GLN A 187 72.45 -33.66 -11.79
N TRP A 188 71.21 -34.10 -11.60
CA TRP A 188 70.10 -33.79 -12.50
C TRP A 188 69.74 -32.30 -12.54
N LEU A 189 69.80 -31.59 -11.40
CA LEU A 189 69.58 -30.14 -11.35
C LEU A 189 70.70 -29.36 -12.05
N HIS A 190 71.96 -29.80 -11.93
CA HIS A 190 73.07 -29.19 -12.66
C HIS A 190 72.91 -29.31 -14.18
N LEU A 191 72.43 -30.47 -14.66
CA LEU A 191 72.10 -30.65 -16.06
C LEU A 191 71.00 -29.68 -16.52
N LEU A 192 69.88 -29.58 -15.77
CA LEU A 192 68.79 -28.65 -16.10
C LEU A 192 69.23 -27.19 -16.11
N HIS A 193 70.03 -26.79 -15.11
CA HIS A 193 70.60 -25.45 -15.04
C HIS A 193 71.50 -25.13 -16.23
N GLY A 194 72.30 -26.10 -16.66
CA GLY A 194 73.10 -26.01 -17.89
C GLY A 194 72.25 -25.84 -19.14
N CYS A 195 71.13 -26.56 -19.24
CA CYS A 195 70.19 -26.44 -20.35
C CYS A 195 69.54 -25.05 -20.41
N MET A 196 69.23 -24.45 -19.27
CA MET A 196 68.68 -23.08 -19.20
C MET A 196 69.68 -22.06 -19.74
N LYS A 197 70.93 -22.10 -19.28
CA LYS A 197 71.99 -21.21 -19.76
C LYS A 197 72.24 -21.35 -21.26
N LYS A 198 72.21 -22.59 -21.77
CA LYS A 198 72.39 -22.85 -23.19
C LYS A 198 71.20 -22.37 -24.02
N GLY A 199 69.98 -22.54 -23.52
CA GLY A 199 68.78 -21.99 -24.14
C GLY A 199 68.84 -20.46 -24.25
N ASP A 200 69.29 -19.77 -23.20
CA ASP A 200 69.47 -18.32 -23.22
C ASP A 200 70.54 -17.85 -24.22
N GLU A 201 71.63 -18.60 -24.40
CA GLU A 201 72.65 -18.33 -25.43
C GLU A 201 72.08 -18.44 -26.85
N VAL A 202 71.23 -19.44 -27.10
CA VAL A 202 70.55 -19.64 -28.40
C VAL A 202 69.57 -18.49 -28.67
N ILE A 203 68.75 -18.14 -27.67
CA ILE A 203 67.80 -17.01 -27.75
C ILE A 203 68.54 -15.70 -28.03
N SER A 204 69.68 -15.48 -27.38
CA SER A 204 70.51 -14.29 -27.60
C SER A 204 71.09 -14.24 -29.02
N ALA A 205 71.49 -15.37 -29.59
CA ALA A 205 72.02 -15.44 -30.96
C ALA A 205 70.93 -15.17 -32.02
N ASP A 206 69.74 -15.74 -31.82
CA ASP A 206 68.60 -15.55 -32.73
C ASP A 206 68.02 -14.13 -32.65
N LEU A 207 67.98 -13.52 -31.46
CA LEU A 207 67.62 -12.11 -31.32
C LEU A 207 68.58 -11.20 -32.09
N ILE A 208 69.89 -11.47 -32.04
CA ILE A 208 70.89 -10.64 -32.76
C ILE A 208 70.67 -10.72 -34.29
N GLN A 209 70.26 -11.86 -34.83
CA GLN A 209 69.92 -12.00 -36.25
C GLN A 209 68.60 -11.30 -36.60
N LEU A 210 67.56 -11.42 -35.77
CA LEU A 210 66.25 -10.78 -35.98
C LEU A 210 66.32 -9.24 -35.94
N TYR A 211 67.08 -8.67 -34.99
CA TYR A 211 67.26 -7.21 -34.88
C TYR A 211 68.10 -6.61 -36.01
N SER A 212 68.74 -7.43 -36.84
CA SER A 212 69.51 -6.98 -38.00
C SER A 212 68.68 -6.84 -39.29
N CYS A 213 67.37 -7.20 -39.27
CA CYS A 213 66.48 -7.15 -40.43
C CYS A 213 65.75 -5.79 -40.59
N PRO A 214 65.90 -5.06 -41.72
CA PRO A 214 65.24 -3.76 -41.95
C PRO A 214 63.71 -3.78 -42.00
N SER A 215 63.09 -4.93 -42.23
CA SER A 215 61.63 -5.12 -42.20
C SER A 215 61.06 -5.06 -40.78
N PHE A 216 61.81 -5.55 -39.79
CA PHE A 216 61.42 -5.56 -38.39
C PHE A 216 61.27 -4.15 -37.81
N GLU A 217 62.20 -3.24 -38.15
CA GLU A 217 62.13 -1.86 -37.65
C GLU A 217 60.90 -1.10 -38.15
N ARG A 218 60.43 -1.41 -39.37
CA ARG A 218 59.21 -0.82 -39.94
C ARG A 218 57.95 -1.31 -39.24
N LEU A 219 57.83 -2.63 -39.04
CA LEU A 219 56.73 -3.24 -38.30
C LEU A 219 56.70 -2.79 -36.84
N TRP A 220 57.86 -2.68 -36.19
CA TRP A 220 57.99 -2.18 -34.83
C TRP A 220 57.52 -0.73 -34.68
N LYS A 221 57.85 0.14 -35.65
CA LYS A 221 57.37 1.53 -35.68
C LYS A 221 55.87 1.62 -35.91
N GLN A 222 55.30 0.73 -36.73
CA GLN A 222 53.86 0.66 -36.98
C GLN A 222 53.10 0.17 -35.74
N GLY A 223 53.50 -0.96 -35.16
CA GLY A 223 52.89 -1.51 -33.95
C GLY A 223 52.92 -0.55 -32.77
N ARG A 224 54.00 0.26 -32.62
CA ARG A 224 54.03 1.31 -31.59
C ARG A 224 52.98 2.40 -31.81
N LYS A 225 52.73 2.82 -33.06
CA LYS A 225 51.69 3.81 -33.36
C LYS A 225 50.31 3.26 -33.03
N ASP A 226 50.03 2.02 -33.45
CA ASP A 226 48.72 1.39 -33.24
C ASP A 226 48.44 1.16 -31.76
N VAL A 227 49.45 0.73 -30.98
CA VAL A 227 49.34 0.63 -29.51
C VAL A 227 49.08 2.00 -28.87
N THR A 228 49.76 3.05 -29.32
CA THR A 228 49.57 4.40 -28.76
C THR A 228 48.17 4.93 -29.07
N GLU A 229 47.64 4.70 -30.26
CA GLU A 229 46.30 5.12 -30.65
C GLU A 229 45.22 4.32 -29.92
N ALA A 230 45.37 3.00 -29.80
CA ALA A 230 44.48 2.15 -29.01
C ALA A 230 44.46 2.56 -27.52
N GLN A 231 45.64 2.88 -26.97
CA GLN A 231 45.76 3.33 -25.59
C GLN A 231 45.10 4.70 -25.36
N LYS A 232 45.13 5.59 -26.36
CA LYS A 232 44.41 6.87 -26.33
C LYS A 232 42.89 6.67 -26.38
N ARG A 233 42.38 5.85 -27.30
CA ARG A 233 40.94 5.53 -27.41
C ARG A 233 40.40 4.90 -26.13
N HIS A 234 41.12 3.93 -25.57
CA HIS A 234 40.75 3.30 -24.30
C HIS A 234 40.76 4.30 -23.13
N GLY A 235 41.69 5.26 -23.11
CA GLY A 235 41.70 6.34 -22.13
C GLY A 235 40.48 7.28 -22.24
N GLU A 236 40.05 7.60 -23.46
CA GLU A 236 38.85 8.39 -23.73
C GLU A 236 37.57 7.64 -23.31
N GLU A 237 37.46 6.35 -23.65
CA GLU A 237 36.35 5.48 -23.24
C GLU A 237 36.23 5.34 -21.71
N ILE A 238 37.35 5.21 -20.98
CA ILE A 238 37.35 5.21 -19.51
C ILE A 238 36.80 6.52 -18.98
N LYS A 239 37.26 7.66 -19.52
CA LYS A 239 36.85 8.98 -19.05
C LYS A 239 35.36 9.23 -19.29
N GLU A 240 34.85 8.86 -20.47
CA GLU A 240 33.43 8.94 -20.80
C GLU A 240 32.59 8.01 -19.91
N GLY A 241 33.09 6.80 -19.64
CA GLY A 241 32.50 5.86 -18.68
C GLY A 241 32.45 6.40 -17.24
N GLU A 242 33.47 7.12 -16.79
CA GLU A 242 33.49 7.76 -15.47
C GLU A 242 32.50 8.93 -15.37
N GLU A 243 32.38 9.74 -16.42
CA GLU A 243 31.40 10.84 -16.49
C GLU A 243 29.97 10.30 -16.48
N ALA A 244 29.68 9.27 -17.26
CA ALA A 244 28.38 8.57 -17.25
C ALA A 244 28.07 7.98 -15.86
N LYS A 245 29.07 7.37 -15.21
CA LYS A 245 28.92 6.84 -13.85
C LYS A 245 28.64 7.95 -12.83
N LYS A 246 29.25 9.12 -12.97
CA LYS A 246 28.98 10.29 -12.11
C LYS A 246 27.56 10.81 -12.30
N LEU A 247 27.08 10.90 -13.54
CA LEU A 247 25.71 11.29 -13.86
C LEU A 247 24.69 10.31 -13.26
N LEU A 248 24.92 9.01 -13.42
CA LEU A 248 24.06 7.97 -12.84
C LEU A 248 24.01 8.04 -11.31
N ARG A 249 25.14 8.31 -10.65
CA ARG A 249 25.18 8.50 -9.18
C ARG A 249 24.33 9.69 -8.75
N SER A 250 24.41 10.82 -9.45
CA SER A 250 23.56 12.00 -9.19
C SER A 250 22.07 11.64 -9.34
N ARG A 251 21.72 10.94 -10.43
CA ARG A 251 20.33 10.55 -10.67
C ARG A 251 19.80 9.59 -9.62
N ILE A 252 20.63 8.68 -9.11
CA ILE A 252 20.27 7.79 -7.99
C ILE A 252 19.99 8.62 -6.74
N THR A 253 20.79 9.64 -6.45
CA THR A 253 20.59 10.50 -5.27
C THR A 253 19.30 11.32 -5.39
N ASP A 254 18.99 11.86 -6.57
CA ASP A 254 17.73 12.57 -6.81
C ASP A 254 16.52 11.64 -6.60
N LEU A 255 16.58 10.42 -7.14
CA LEU A 255 15.50 9.43 -6.98
C LEU A 255 15.33 8.96 -5.54
N GLU A 256 16.43 8.82 -4.78
CA GLU A 256 16.37 8.51 -3.35
C GLU A 256 15.71 9.63 -2.56
N GLN A 257 15.97 10.89 -2.91
CA GLN A 257 15.30 12.04 -2.32
C GLN A 257 13.80 12.04 -2.64
N GLU A 258 13.42 11.90 -3.92
CA GLU A 258 12.00 11.80 -4.34
C GLU A 258 11.27 10.67 -3.61
N LEU A 259 11.92 9.51 -3.43
CA LEU A 259 11.37 8.38 -2.70
C LEU A 259 11.14 8.71 -1.22
N ASN A 260 12.08 9.41 -0.59
CA ASN A 260 11.95 9.83 0.81
C ASN A 260 10.83 10.86 1.01
N GLU A 261 10.71 11.83 0.12
CA GLU A 261 9.60 12.80 0.11
C GLU A 261 8.25 12.10 -0.08
N SER A 262 8.17 11.13 -0.99
CA SER A 262 6.98 10.30 -1.21
C SER A 262 6.61 9.48 0.04
N ARG A 263 7.59 8.90 0.73
CA ARG A 263 7.37 8.19 2.01
C ARG A 263 6.84 9.13 3.09
N ALA A 264 7.39 10.33 3.22
CA ALA A 264 6.92 11.34 4.16
C ALA A 264 5.47 11.76 3.86
N ASN A 265 5.15 11.99 2.60
CA ASN A 265 3.78 12.28 2.14
C ASN A 265 2.82 11.14 2.46
N ARG A 266 3.22 9.89 2.21
CA ARG A 266 2.41 8.71 2.57
C ARG A 266 2.17 8.62 4.07
N ALA A 267 3.19 8.85 4.90
CA ALA A 267 3.03 8.86 6.35
C ALA A 267 2.06 9.95 6.83
N SER A 268 2.14 11.15 6.25
CA SER A 268 1.20 12.25 6.52
C SER A 268 -0.25 11.87 6.16
N ILE A 269 -0.47 11.25 4.99
CA ILE A 269 -1.79 10.77 4.57
C ILE A 269 -2.33 9.70 5.51
N VAL A 270 -1.51 8.73 5.91
CA VAL A 270 -1.91 7.67 6.85
C VAL A 270 -2.32 8.28 8.20
N SER A 271 -1.54 9.25 8.71
CA SER A 271 -1.87 9.97 9.94
C SER A 271 -3.19 10.74 9.82
N LYS A 272 -3.43 11.42 8.69
CA LYS A 272 -4.69 12.14 8.44
C LYS A 272 -5.89 11.20 8.34
N ASN A 273 -5.73 10.04 7.70
CA ASN A 273 -6.78 9.02 7.63
C ASN A 273 -7.11 8.45 9.01
N GLY A 274 -6.11 8.22 9.87
CA GLY A 274 -6.33 7.82 11.26
C GLY A 274 -7.20 8.83 12.01
N ARG A 275 -6.84 10.13 11.96
CA ARG A 275 -7.64 11.20 12.57
C ARG A 275 -9.08 11.27 12.04
N LEU A 276 -9.27 11.09 10.74
CA LEU A 276 -10.60 11.08 10.13
C LEU A 276 -11.42 9.87 10.60
N GLN A 277 -10.80 8.71 10.73
CA GLN A 277 -11.45 7.51 11.24
C GLN A 277 -11.89 7.70 12.70
N ASP A 278 -11.05 8.29 13.54
CA ASP A 278 -11.41 8.63 14.93
C ASP A 278 -12.56 9.62 15.00
N THR A 279 -12.51 10.67 14.17
CA THR A 279 -13.58 11.69 14.08
C THR A 279 -14.91 11.05 13.65
N MET A 280 -14.86 10.16 12.66
CA MET A 280 -16.04 9.44 12.17
C MET A 280 -16.63 8.53 13.25
N LYS A 281 -15.79 7.87 14.06
CA LYS A 281 -16.23 7.04 15.18
C LYS A 281 -16.92 7.87 16.27
N VAL A 282 -16.33 9.01 16.64
CA VAL A 282 -16.93 9.93 17.63
C VAL A 282 -18.28 10.46 17.15
N GLU A 283 -18.38 10.87 15.88
CA GLU A 283 -19.65 11.33 15.31
C GLU A 283 -20.70 10.21 15.20
N GLN A 284 -20.27 8.98 14.92
CA GLN A 284 -21.16 7.81 14.94
C GLN A 284 -21.71 7.56 16.35
N GLU A 285 -20.85 7.55 17.38
CA GLU A 285 -21.27 7.38 18.78
C GLU A 285 -22.20 8.51 19.23
N ARG A 286 -21.95 9.76 18.78
CA ARG A 286 -22.81 10.91 19.02
C ARG A 286 -24.20 10.74 18.39
N ARG A 287 -24.29 10.23 17.17
CA ARG A 287 -25.58 9.92 16.51
C ARG A 287 -26.34 8.84 17.28
N GLU A 288 -25.68 7.75 17.63
CA GLU A 288 -26.29 6.66 18.41
C GLU A 288 -26.79 7.14 19.78
N HIS A 289 -26.03 8.02 20.44
CA HIS A 289 -26.46 8.66 21.68
C HIS A 289 -27.70 9.55 21.45
N SER A 290 -27.70 10.36 20.40
CA SER A 290 -28.83 11.22 20.05
C SER A 290 -30.08 10.41 19.69
N GLU A 291 -29.94 9.31 18.97
CA GLU A 291 -31.03 8.40 18.62
C GLU A 291 -31.64 7.74 19.87
N ARG A 292 -30.80 7.28 20.80
CA ARG A 292 -31.26 6.76 22.09
C ARG A 292 -32.04 7.81 22.89
N ALA A 293 -31.54 9.04 22.96
CA ALA A 293 -32.22 10.13 23.63
C ALA A 293 -33.56 10.48 22.97
N MET A 294 -33.63 10.48 21.64
CA MET A 294 -34.88 10.68 20.89
C MET A 294 -35.90 9.58 21.18
N MET A 295 -35.49 8.31 21.15
CA MET A 295 -36.40 7.19 21.46
C MET A 295 -36.91 7.24 22.91
N GLU A 296 -36.07 7.62 23.86
CA GLU A 296 -36.50 7.79 25.25
C GLU A 296 -37.49 8.95 25.41
N ASN A 297 -37.23 10.08 24.75
CA ASN A 297 -38.15 11.21 24.73
C ASN A 297 -39.49 10.86 24.06
N GLU A 298 -39.47 10.10 22.95
CA GLU A 298 -40.68 9.60 22.29
C GLU A 298 -41.47 8.67 23.22
N LYS A 299 -40.79 7.78 23.95
CA LYS A 299 -41.42 6.90 24.94
C LYS A 299 -42.08 7.69 26.07
N ARG A 300 -41.39 8.71 26.60
CA ARG A 300 -41.94 9.61 27.63
C ARG A 300 -43.15 10.38 27.11
N ALA A 301 -43.10 10.89 25.87
CA ALA A 301 -44.21 11.58 25.25
C ALA A 301 -45.44 10.65 25.06
N LYS A 302 -45.22 9.41 24.60
CA LYS A 302 -46.29 8.39 24.50
C LYS A 302 -46.91 8.08 25.86
N GLN A 303 -46.10 7.93 26.90
CA GLN A 303 -46.61 7.72 28.27
C GLN A 303 -47.45 8.91 28.75
N ILE A 304 -46.96 10.13 28.56
CA ILE A 304 -47.69 11.35 28.93
C ILE A 304 -49.03 11.41 28.19
N MET A 305 -49.04 11.18 26.87
CA MET A 305 -50.26 11.14 26.08
C MET A 305 -51.25 10.09 26.56
N GLU A 306 -50.78 8.91 26.94
CA GLU A 306 -51.63 7.85 27.49
C GLU A 306 -52.23 8.27 28.84
N THR A 307 -51.45 8.92 29.71
CA THR A 307 -51.98 9.45 30.98
C THR A 307 -53.04 10.55 30.77
N TYR A 308 -52.87 11.40 29.75
CA TYR A 308 -53.88 12.40 29.39
C TYR A 308 -55.17 11.75 28.90
N LYS A 309 -55.07 10.74 28.01
CA LYS A 309 -56.24 9.97 27.55
C LYS A 309 -56.99 9.30 28.71
N GLN A 310 -56.27 8.73 29.67
CA GLN A 310 -56.88 8.13 30.85
C GLN A 310 -57.64 9.17 31.68
N ARG A 311 -57.05 10.34 31.92
CA ARG A 311 -57.72 11.45 32.63
C ARG A 311 -58.94 11.96 31.87
N GLU A 312 -58.86 12.07 30.55
CA GLU A 312 -59.98 12.48 29.70
C GLU A 312 -61.16 11.50 29.82
N MET A 313 -60.89 10.18 29.75
CA MET A 313 -61.91 9.15 29.99
C MET A 313 -62.49 9.22 31.41
N GLU A 314 -61.67 9.53 32.42
CA GLU A 314 -62.14 9.70 33.80
C GLU A 314 -63.07 10.92 33.93
N PHE A 315 -62.71 12.05 33.31
CA PHE A 315 -63.55 13.24 33.27
C PHE A 315 -64.86 12.98 32.53
N GLU A 316 -64.83 12.25 31.41
CA GLU A 316 -66.04 11.89 30.67
C GLU A 316 -66.99 11.02 31.51
N LYS A 317 -66.45 10.04 32.27
CA LYS A 317 -67.25 9.25 33.22
C LYS A 317 -67.86 10.12 34.32
N LYS A 318 -67.09 11.05 34.88
CA LYS A 318 -67.58 12.00 35.90
C LYS A 318 -68.67 12.92 35.34
N LEU A 319 -68.52 13.38 34.10
CA LEU A 319 -69.53 14.19 33.41
C LEU A 319 -70.82 13.39 33.21
N LYS A 320 -70.75 12.18 32.66
CA LYS A 320 -71.93 11.29 32.50
C LYS A 320 -72.64 11.02 33.83
N SER A 321 -71.87 10.82 34.91
CA SER A 321 -72.43 10.64 36.25
C SER A 321 -73.12 11.91 36.78
N LYS A 322 -72.52 13.09 36.57
CA LYS A 322 -73.14 14.38 36.95
C LYS A 322 -74.39 14.67 36.12
N ASP A 323 -74.37 14.42 34.82
CA ASP A 323 -75.53 14.59 33.95
C ASP A 323 -76.69 13.68 34.38
N LEU A 324 -76.39 12.42 34.73
CA LEU A 324 -77.39 11.51 35.29
C LEU A 324 -77.98 12.06 36.60
N HIS A 325 -77.14 12.57 37.50
CA HIS A 325 -77.59 13.17 38.75
C HIS A 325 -78.46 14.41 38.54
N ILE A 326 -78.07 15.29 37.60
CA ILE A 326 -78.86 16.46 37.21
C ILE A 326 -80.21 16.03 36.64
N LYS A 327 -80.23 15.01 35.77
CA LYS A 327 -81.47 14.46 35.21
C LYS A 327 -82.40 13.94 36.31
N THR A 328 -81.87 13.17 37.27
CA THR A 328 -82.66 12.69 38.42
C THR A 328 -83.19 13.85 39.28
N MET A 329 -82.38 14.88 39.53
CA MET A 329 -82.85 16.06 40.27
C MET A 329 -83.94 16.80 39.49
N ALA A 330 -83.81 16.94 38.17
CA ALA A 330 -84.80 17.57 37.32
C ALA A 330 -86.14 16.79 37.33
N GLU A 331 -86.09 15.45 37.26
CA GLU A 331 -87.27 14.59 37.37
C GLU A 331 -87.98 14.75 38.73
N ASN A 332 -87.21 14.81 39.82
CA ASN A 332 -87.76 15.06 41.15
C ASN A 332 -88.41 16.45 41.26
N VAL A 333 -87.75 17.50 40.75
CA VAL A 333 -88.31 18.86 40.72
C VAL A 333 -89.60 18.88 39.89
N GLN A 334 -89.61 18.27 38.70
CA GLN A 334 -90.80 18.17 37.87
C GLN A 334 -91.94 17.42 38.58
N GLY A 335 -91.67 16.31 39.26
CA GLY A 335 -92.67 15.58 40.04
C GLY A 335 -93.24 16.41 41.20
N THR A 336 -92.41 17.20 41.89
CA THR A 336 -92.88 18.13 42.93
C THR A 336 -93.68 19.29 42.35
N GLU A 337 -93.27 19.84 41.21
CA GLU A 337 -94.01 20.87 40.49
C GLU A 337 -95.38 20.35 40.05
N GLU A 338 -95.46 19.15 39.48
CA GLU A 338 -96.71 18.53 39.05
C GLU A 338 -97.65 18.28 40.24
N LYS A 339 -97.11 17.84 41.39
CA LYS A 339 -97.89 17.70 42.62
C LYS A 339 -98.42 19.04 43.12
N ALA A 340 -97.63 20.10 43.05
CA ALA A 340 -98.04 21.46 43.40
C ALA A 340 -99.12 21.99 42.43
N ARG A 341 -98.95 21.78 41.11
CA ARG A 341 -99.96 22.12 40.09
C ARG A 341 -101.29 21.44 40.38
N ARG A 342 -101.29 20.13 40.65
CA ARG A 342 -102.51 19.40 41.05
C ARG A 342 -103.15 19.92 42.35
N GLN A 343 -102.35 20.43 43.28
CA GLN A 343 -102.89 21.07 44.50
C GLN A 343 -103.52 22.42 44.19
N VAL A 344 -102.89 23.24 43.35
CA VAL A 344 -103.45 24.53 42.91
C VAL A 344 -104.76 24.30 42.16
N GLU A 345 -104.80 23.36 41.22
CA GLU A 345 -106.01 23.03 40.45
C GLU A 345 -107.17 22.60 41.35
N ARG A 346 -106.91 21.78 42.38
CA ARG A 346 -107.94 21.43 43.39
C ARG A 346 -108.44 22.65 44.18
N LEU A 347 -107.53 23.54 44.57
CA LEU A 347 -107.92 24.77 45.29
C LEU A 347 -108.73 25.70 44.38
N GLU A 348 -108.40 25.77 43.08
CA GLU A 348 -109.18 26.52 42.10
C GLU A 348 -110.59 25.95 41.97
N THR A 349 -110.75 24.63 41.84
CA THR A 349 -112.09 23.99 41.79
C THR A 349 -112.89 24.21 43.06
N ASP A 350 -112.25 24.08 44.23
CA ASP A 350 -112.90 24.32 45.53
C ASP A 350 -113.34 25.80 45.65
N ASN A 351 -112.52 26.72 45.13
CA ASN A 351 -112.82 28.15 45.14
C ASN A 351 -113.96 28.49 44.16
N GLU A 352 -114.01 27.87 42.98
CA GLU A 352 -115.16 27.98 42.04
C GLU A 352 -116.45 27.46 42.68
N GLU A 353 -116.41 26.31 43.36
CA GLU A 353 -117.56 25.77 44.09
C GLU A 353 -117.99 26.70 45.24
N MET A 354 -117.02 27.28 45.96
CA MET A 354 -117.31 28.28 47.00
C MET A 354 -117.92 29.55 46.41
N MET A 355 -117.40 30.05 45.29
CA MET A 355 -117.90 31.24 44.60
C MET A 355 -119.34 31.04 44.11
N THR A 356 -119.68 29.89 43.54
CA THR A 356 -121.07 29.59 43.14
C THR A 356 -122.01 29.50 44.34
N LYS A 357 -121.56 28.91 45.47
CA LYS A 357 -122.29 28.94 46.75
C LYS A 357 -122.48 30.36 47.29
N LEU A 358 -121.47 31.23 47.20
CA LEU A 358 -121.58 32.63 47.62
C LEU A 358 -122.51 33.44 46.70
N VAL A 359 -122.43 33.25 45.38
CA VAL A 359 -123.33 33.90 44.42
C VAL A 359 -124.78 33.47 44.66
N SER A 360 -125.04 32.18 44.90
CA SER A 360 -126.41 31.72 45.24
C SER A 360 -126.90 32.25 46.59
N LYS A 361 -126.02 32.40 47.58
CA LYS A 361 -126.35 33.09 48.84
C LYS A 361 -126.66 34.57 48.61
N LEU A 362 -125.85 35.28 47.83
CA LEU A 362 -126.07 36.68 47.49
C LEU A 362 -127.39 36.85 46.71
N GLN A 363 -127.71 35.95 45.78
CA GLN A 363 -129.00 35.96 45.07
C GLN A 363 -130.18 35.69 46.01
N ARG A 364 -130.04 34.81 47.00
CA ARG A 364 -131.06 34.63 48.06
C ARG A 364 -131.20 35.90 48.91
N GLU A 365 -130.11 36.53 49.30
CA GLU A 365 -130.13 37.80 50.04
C GLU A 365 -130.75 38.92 49.21
N ASP A 366 -130.45 39.02 47.92
CA ASP A 366 -131.06 39.98 46.99
C ASP A 366 -132.56 39.72 46.81
N THR A 367 -132.96 38.44 46.75
CA THR A 367 -134.38 38.03 46.73
C THR A 367 -135.08 38.39 48.04
N LEU A 368 -134.43 38.17 49.19
CA LEU A 368 -134.95 38.57 50.50
C LEU A 368 -135.05 40.08 50.65
N THR A 369 -134.07 40.83 50.11
CA THR A 369 -134.06 42.30 50.10
C THR A 369 -135.17 42.85 49.21
N LYS A 370 -135.39 42.27 48.03
CA LYS A 370 -136.54 42.59 47.17
C LYS A 370 -137.87 42.29 47.86
N MET A 371 -138.01 41.15 48.55
CA MET A 371 -139.21 40.87 49.35
C MET A 371 -139.39 41.85 50.52
N LEU A 372 -138.30 42.32 51.15
CA LEU A 372 -138.38 43.34 52.19
C LEU A 372 -138.78 44.70 51.62
N GLU A 373 -138.22 45.14 50.50
CA GLU A 373 -138.65 46.35 49.80
C GLU A 373 -140.10 46.26 49.32
N GLU A 374 -140.54 45.09 48.85
CA GLU A 374 -141.93 44.85 48.45
C GLU A 374 -142.86 44.81 49.67
N LYS A 375 -142.40 44.28 50.81
CA LYS A 375 -143.08 44.37 52.10
C LYS A 375 -143.15 45.80 52.63
N GLU A 376 -142.12 46.62 52.42
CA GLU A 376 -142.11 48.05 52.74
C GLU A 376 -143.00 48.86 51.78
N ARG A 377 -143.07 48.52 50.49
CA ARG A 377 -144.04 49.06 49.52
C ARG A 377 -145.48 48.65 49.86
N ASN A 378 -145.71 47.45 50.36
CA ASN A 378 -147.01 46.99 50.86
C ASN A 378 -147.37 47.64 52.22
N GLU A 379 -146.39 47.91 53.08
CA GLU A 379 -146.56 48.62 54.35
C GLU A 379 -146.85 50.12 54.13
N THR A 380 -146.20 50.76 53.16
CA THR A 380 -146.49 52.15 52.75
C THR A 380 -147.85 52.26 52.05
N THR A 381 -148.29 51.23 51.32
CA THR A 381 -149.64 51.16 50.72
C THR A 381 -150.74 50.92 51.78
N LEU A 382 -150.48 50.15 52.85
CA LEU A 382 -151.38 50.00 53.99
C LEU A 382 -151.41 51.23 54.93
N LYS A 383 -150.28 51.94 55.09
CA LYS A 383 -150.23 53.24 55.79
C LYS A 383 -150.94 54.36 55.01
N GLN A 384 -151.12 54.22 53.69
CA GLN A 384 -151.89 55.16 52.87
C GLN A 384 -153.39 54.84 52.86
N GLN A 385 -153.80 53.58 53.05
CA GLN A 385 -155.22 53.18 53.20
C GLN A 385 -155.79 53.38 54.63
N VAL A 386 -154.97 53.34 55.67
CA VAL A 386 -155.41 53.63 57.06
C VAL A 386 -155.49 55.14 57.35
N LYS A 387 -154.82 55.99 56.56
CA LYS A 387 -154.78 57.46 56.75
C LYS A 387 -155.98 58.22 56.18
N GLU A 388 -156.88 57.57 55.42
CA GLU A 388 -158.13 58.18 54.92
C GLU A 388 -159.39 57.87 55.76
N LEU A 389 -159.32 57.02 56.80
CA LEU A 389 -160.47 56.68 57.66
C LEU A 389 -160.26 56.98 59.15
N LYS A 390 -159.79 58.19 59.48
CA LYS A 390 -160.14 58.93 60.71
C LYS A 390 -159.42 60.30 60.77
N LYS A 391 -160.01 61.28 60.08
CA LYS A 391 -159.87 62.70 60.43
C LYS A 391 -160.88 63.01 61.53
N GLY A 392 -160.38 63.43 62.70
CA GLY A 392 -161.21 63.96 63.78
C GLY A 392 -160.44 64.21 65.08
N ARG A 393 -159.93 65.45 65.23
CA ARG A 393 -159.61 66.20 66.47
C ARG A 393 -158.41 65.76 67.34
N GLU A 394 -157.38 66.63 67.50
CA GLU A 394 -157.25 67.76 68.47
C GLU A 394 -156.72 67.21 69.82
N GLY A 395 -155.62 67.62 70.46
CA GLY A 395 -154.54 68.61 70.28
C GLY A 395 -153.55 68.45 71.47
N ASP A 396 -152.38 69.11 71.40
CA ASP A 396 -151.40 69.42 72.50
C ASP A 396 -150.69 68.23 73.22
N ARG A 397 -149.43 68.21 73.70
CA ARG A 397 -148.29 69.14 73.99
C ARG A 397 -147.06 68.21 74.24
N ALA A 398 -145.88 68.43 73.67
CA ALA A 398 -144.72 69.21 74.15
C ALA A 398 -143.85 68.59 75.28
N GLY A 399 -142.53 68.49 75.04
CA GLY A 399 -141.43 68.29 76.01
C GLY A 399 -140.76 66.90 75.91
N ALA A 400 -139.44 66.73 75.90
CA ALA A 400 -138.33 67.65 76.08
C ALA A 400 -137.02 67.03 75.53
N GLU A 401 -136.11 67.96 75.26
CA GLU A 401 -134.76 67.86 74.70
C GLU A 401 -133.75 67.12 75.59
N LYS A 402 -132.65 66.74 74.93
CA LYS A 402 -131.23 66.95 75.32
C LYS A 402 -130.41 65.85 76.01
N GLU A 403 -129.42 65.45 75.23
CA GLU A 403 -127.97 65.63 75.48
C GLU A 403 -127.32 65.00 76.72
N LYS A 404 -126.46 64.03 76.37
CA LYS A 404 -124.99 64.02 76.56
C LYS A 404 -124.39 63.82 77.96
N ARG A 405 -123.37 62.94 77.89
CA ARG A 405 -122.13 62.86 78.68
C ARG A 405 -122.36 62.30 80.09
N SER A 406 -121.55 61.42 80.66
CA SER A 406 -120.18 60.93 80.46
C SER A 406 -120.12 59.59 81.24
N LEU A 407 -119.12 58.74 81.30
CA LEU A 407 -117.68 58.79 81.09
C LEU A 407 -117.21 57.33 81.24
N ALA A 408 -116.01 57.10 80.74
CA ALA A 408 -115.00 56.29 81.40
C ALA A 408 -115.20 54.77 81.48
N ALA A 409 -114.26 54.13 80.77
CA ALA A 409 -113.48 53.01 81.25
C ALA A 409 -114.25 51.68 81.37
N GLU A 410 -113.81 50.61 80.74
CA GLU A 410 -112.41 50.19 80.68
C GLU A 410 -112.28 49.09 79.63
N MET A 411 -111.12 49.07 78.95
CA MET A 411 -110.41 47.85 78.54
C MET A 411 -111.03 46.97 77.42
N THR A 412 -110.29 46.44 76.43
CA THR A 412 -108.90 46.55 76.00
C THR A 412 -108.74 45.73 74.71
N ASN A 413 -107.66 46.02 73.97
CA ASN A 413 -106.91 45.10 73.10
C ASN A 413 -107.46 44.83 71.69
N ILE A 414 -106.88 45.53 70.70
CA ILE A 414 -105.82 45.06 69.77
C ILE A 414 -105.58 46.24 68.80
N VAL A 415 -104.70 47.18 69.13
CA VAL A 415 -103.28 47.24 68.73
C VAL A 415 -103.07 47.18 67.21
N GLN A 416 -102.90 48.38 66.64
CA GLN A 416 -101.84 48.78 65.70
C GLN A 416 -101.22 47.65 64.86
N GLY A 417 -101.86 47.31 63.73
CA GLY A 417 -101.36 46.30 62.79
C GLY A 417 -101.35 46.70 61.31
N LYS A 418 -101.76 47.92 60.95
CA LYS A 418 -101.90 48.31 59.52
C LYS A 418 -101.05 49.49 59.07
N GLU A 419 -100.18 50.01 59.92
CA GLU A 419 -99.26 51.09 59.58
C GLU A 419 -97.80 50.73 59.94
N ARG A 420 -97.43 49.45 59.72
CA ARG A 420 -96.07 48.91 59.93
C ARG A 420 -95.60 47.92 58.84
N ASN A 421 -96.21 47.93 57.64
CA ASN A 421 -95.79 47.06 56.52
C ASN A 421 -95.24 47.79 55.29
N GLU A 422 -95.19 49.12 55.27
CA GLU A 422 -94.63 49.86 54.12
C GLU A 422 -93.17 50.31 54.32
N THR A 423 -92.74 50.49 55.58
CA THR A 423 -91.39 51.01 55.90
C THR A 423 -90.32 49.92 56.03
N THR A 424 -90.70 48.67 56.31
CA THR A 424 -89.75 47.53 56.43
C THR A 424 -89.36 46.95 55.06
N LEU A 425 -90.24 46.99 54.05
CA LEU A 425 -89.94 46.50 52.70
C LEU A 425 -89.09 47.49 51.88
N ARG A 426 -89.18 48.80 52.13
CA ARG A 426 -88.35 49.83 51.48
C ARG A 426 -86.88 49.77 51.93
N GLN A 427 -86.59 49.23 53.12
CA GLN A 427 -85.24 49.07 53.65
C GLN A 427 -84.55 47.79 53.14
N GLN A 428 -85.29 46.70 52.93
CA GLN A 428 -84.77 45.45 52.35
C GLN A 428 -84.49 45.53 50.83
N VAL A 429 -85.25 46.34 50.07
CA VAL A 429 -85.00 46.59 48.64
C VAL A 429 -83.79 47.51 48.41
N LYS A 430 -83.43 48.35 49.39
CA LYS A 430 -82.24 49.23 49.34
C LYS A 430 -80.95 48.45 49.60
N GLU A 431 -81.01 47.42 50.45
CA GLU A 431 -79.93 46.43 50.67
C GLU A 431 -79.75 45.51 49.44
N LEU A 432 -80.83 45.05 48.80
CA LEU A 432 -80.76 44.24 47.55
C LEU A 432 -80.28 45.02 46.31
N LYS A 433 -80.27 46.36 46.36
CA LYS A 433 -79.69 47.22 45.30
C LYS A 433 -78.20 47.54 45.50
N LYS A 434 -77.61 47.30 46.69
CA LYS A 434 -76.18 47.50 46.96
C LYS A 434 -75.31 46.27 46.70
N GLY A 435 -75.89 45.08 46.55
CA GLY A 435 -75.16 43.85 46.22
C GLY A 435 -74.90 43.61 44.72
N ARG A 436 -75.56 44.33 43.80
CA ARG A 436 -75.54 44.02 42.35
C ARG A 436 -74.50 44.78 41.53
N GLU A 437 -73.61 45.52 42.18
CA GLU A 437 -72.54 46.32 41.56
C GLU A 437 -71.14 45.86 41.98
N GLY A 438 -71.00 45.27 43.17
CA GLY A 438 -69.77 44.61 43.63
C GLY A 438 -69.44 43.31 42.87
N ASP A 439 -70.43 42.46 42.63
CA ASP A 439 -70.23 41.20 41.88
C ASP A 439 -69.99 41.43 40.38
N ARG A 440 -70.52 42.53 39.82
CA ARG A 440 -70.20 42.95 38.43
C ARG A 440 -68.80 43.53 38.31
N ALA A 441 -68.36 44.35 39.26
CA ALA A 441 -67.02 44.93 39.24
C ALA A 441 -65.93 43.88 39.50
N GLY A 442 -66.19 42.89 40.38
CA GLY A 442 -65.31 41.74 40.60
C GLY A 442 -65.20 40.85 39.36
N ALA A 443 -66.33 40.46 38.77
CA ALA A 443 -66.36 39.65 37.55
C ALA A 443 -65.80 40.39 36.32
N GLU A 444 -65.95 41.72 36.21
CA GLU A 444 -65.30 42.51 35.17
C GLU A 444 -63.79 42.63 35.39
N LYS A 445 -63.32 42.75 36.64
CA LYS A 445 -61.90 42.82 36.96
C LYS A 445 -61.20 41.48 36.71
N GLU A 446 -61.83 40.37 37.05
CA GLU A 446 -61.39 39.01 36.68
C GLU A 446 -61.45 38.79 35.17
N LYS A 447 -62.51 39.23 34.47
CA LYS A 447 -62.55 39.17 33.01
C LYS A 447 -61.45 40.00 32.36
N ARG A 448 -61.15 41.20 32.88
CA ARG A 448 -60.06 42.05 32.38
C ARG A 448 -58.68 41.44 32.71
N SER A 449 -58.50 40.80 33.86
CA SER A 449 -57.24 40.11 34.18
C SER A 449 -57.03 38.85 33.34
N LEU A 450 -58.06 38.02 33.15
CA LEU A 450 -58.04 36.86 32.26
C LEU A 450 -57.83 37.28 30.80
N ALA A 451 -58.44 38.37 30.35
CA ALA A 451 -58.23 38.90 29.00
C ALA A 451 -56.79 39.41 28.82
N ALA A 452 -56.22 40.10 29.81
CA ALA A 452 -54.82 40.54 29.78
C ALA A 452 -53.84 39.35 29.81
N GLU A 453 -54.12 38.32 30.61
CA GLU A 453 -53.33 37.10 30.67
C GLU A 453 -53.41 36.31 29.35
N MET A 454 -54.60 36.15 28.77
CA MET A 454 -54.76 35.55 27.44
C MET A 454 -54.04 36.35 26.36
N THR A 455 -54.04 37.68 26.44
CA THR A 455 -53.28 38.53 25.48
C THR A 455 -51.78 38.34 25.63
N ASN A 456 -51.26 38.24 26.85
CA ASN A 456 -49.85 37.94 27.10
C ASN A 456 -49.45 36.54 26.62
N ILE A 457 -50.29 35.52 26.86
CA ILE A 457 -50.06 34.14 26.39
C ILE A 457 -50.04 34.10 24.85
N VAL A 458 -50.94 34.83 24.19
CA VAL A 458 -50.96 34.91 22.72
C VAL A 458 -49.69 35.58 22.19
N GLN A 459 -49.27 36.70 22.78
CA GLN A 459 -48.02 37.36 22.37
C GLN A 459 -46.78 36.51 22.66
N GLU A 460 -46.74 35.81 23.79
CA GLU A 460 -45.64 34.90 24.13
C GLU A 460 -45.60 33.71 23.17
N LYS A 461 -46.77 33.15 22.81
CA LYS A 461 -46.87 32.08 21.81
C LYS A 461 -46.40 32.55 20.44
N GLU A 462 -46.72 33.77 20.03
CA GLU A 462 -46.26 34.37 18.77
C GLU A 462 -44.73 34.62 18.77
N ARG A 463 -44.17 35.09 19.89
CA ARG A 463 -42.71 35.21 20.08
C ARG A 463 -42.00 33.86 20.07
N ASN A 464 -42.59 32.84 20.69
CA ASN A 464 -42.04 31.49 20.70
C ASN A 464 -42.14 30.83 19.31
N GLU A 465 -43.24 31.05 18.59
CA GLU A 465 -43.41 30.55 17.22
C GLU A 465 -42.40 31.18 16.25
N THR A 466 -42.18 32.49 16.33
CA THR A 466 -41.16 33.18 15.52
C THR A 466 -39.75 32.69 15.84
N THR A 467 -39.42 32.48 17.12
CA THR A 467 -38.14 31.93 17.55
C THR A 467 -37.93 30.51 17.04
N LEU A 468 -38.94 29.64 17.13
CA LEU A 468 -38.87 28.27 16.60
C LEU A 468 -38.74 28.24 15.07
N ARG A 469 -39.46 29.11 14.35
CA ARG A 469 -39.33 29.24 12.88
C ARG A 469 -37.90 29.63 12.49
N GLN A 470 -37.29 30.54 13.23
CA GLN A 470 -35.92 30.98 12.99
C GLN A 470 -34.91 29.85 13.24
N GLN A 471 -35.04 29.10 14.34
CA GLN A 471 -34.21 27.93 14.63
C GLN A 471 -34.35 26.82 13.58
N VAL A 472 -35.58 26.56 13.10
CA VAL A 472 -35.83 25.57 12.05
C VAL A 472 -35.17 25.98 10.73
N GLU A 473 -35.19 27.27 10.37
CA GLU A 473 -34.49 27.72 9.17
C GLU A 473 -32.96 27.68 9.29
N GLU A 474 -32.40 27.97 10.46
CA GLU A 474 -30.96 27.77 10.70
C GLU A 474 -30.57 26.29 10.61
N LEU A 475 -31.38 25.38 11.17
CA LEU A 475 -31.17 23.93 11.06
C LEU A 475 -31.28 23.44 9.61
N LYS A 476 -32.19 24.01 8.81
CA LYS A 476 -32.30 23.70 7.38
C LYS A 476 -31.07 24.18 6.61
N LYS A 477 -30.61 25.41 6.86
CA LYS A 477 -29.39 25.94 6.24
C LYS A 477 -28.17 25.08 6.59
N GLY A 478 -27.99 24.74 7.86
CA GLY A 478 -26.90 23.84 8.29
C GLY A 478 -26.96 22.47 7.62
N ARG A 479 -28.15 21.83 7.52
CA ARG A 479 -28.29 20.56 6.78
C ARG A 479 -27.97 20.67 5.30
N GLU A 480 -28.30 21.80 4.68
CA GLU A 480 -28.05 22.00 3.25
C GLU A 480 -26.57 22.28 2.96
N GLU A 481 -25.89 22.99 3.86
CA GLU A 481 -24.43 23.15 3.84
C GLU A 481 -23.70 21.83 4.04
N ASP A 482 -24.10 21.02 5.04
CA ASP A 482 -23.58 19.66 5.25
C ASP A 482 -23.76 18.78 4.01
N ARG A 483 -24.89 18.88 3.30
CA ARG A 483 -25.13 18.16 2.05
C ARG A 483 -24.19 18.62 0.95
N LYS A 484 -23.95 19.93 0.83
CA LYS A 484 -23.03 20.48 -0.18
C LYS A 484 -21.60 20.04 0.10
N GLU A 485 -21.18 20.06 1.36
CA GLU A 485 -19.86 19.59 1.79
C GLU A 485 -19.69 18.10 1.51
N LYS A 486 -20.65 17.26 1.87
CA LYS A 486 -20.64 15.82 1.55
C LYS A 486 -20.52 15.56 0.06
N ARG A 487 -21.29 16.27 -0.78
CA ARG A 487 -21.18 16.14 -2.25
C ARG A 487 -19.82 16.57 -2.77
N SER A 488 -19.24 17.64 -2.22
CA SER A 488 -17.90 18.12 -2.60
C SER A 488 -16.82 17.08 -2.27
N ILE A 489 -16.88 16.50 -1.07
CA ILE A 489 -15.99 15.42 -0.64
C ILE A 489 -16.17 14.21 -1.57
N GLU A 490 -17.40 13.76 -1.81
CA GLU A 490 -17.68 12.62 -2.68
C GLU A 490 -17.12 12.80 -4.10
N LEU A 491 -17.30 14.00 -4.69
CA LEU A 491 -16.71 14.38 -5.99
C LEU A 491 -15.17 14.36 -5.97
N SER A 492 -14.56 14.82 -4.88
CA SER A 492 -13.10 14.79 -4.71
C SER A 492 -12.58 13.36 -4.63
N TRP A 493 -13.28 12.46 -3.93
CA TRP A 493 -12.89 11.07 -3.82
C TRP A 493 -13.05 10.33 -5.15
N LYS A 494 -14.14 10.62 -5.89
CA LYS A 494 -14.37 10.07 -7.22
C LYS A 494 -13.25 10.44 -8.20
N LYS A 495 -12.89 11.74 -8.29
CA LYS A 495 -11.75 12.18 -9.11
C LYS A 495 -10.43 11.49 -8.73
N LYS A 496 -10.20 11.27 -7.43
CA LYS A 496 -8.99 10.60 -6.96
C LYS A 496 -8.98 9.12 -7.34
N HIS A 497 -10.12 8.45 -7.23
CA HIS A 497 -10.30 7.07 -7.67
C HIS A 497 -10.04 6.92 -9.18
N ASP A 498 -10.67 7.75 -10.00
CA ASP A 498 -10.52 7.73 -11.46
C ASP A 498 -9.06 7.98 -11.87
N TYR A 499 -8.36 8.90 -11.19
CA TYR A 499 -6.92 9.14 -11.41
C TYR A 499 -6.06 7.92 -11.06
N THR A 500 -6.32 7.29 -9.91
CA THR A 500 -5.57 6.08 -9.50
C THR A 500 -5.85 4.88 -10.40
N GLU A 501 -7.06 4.76 -10.91
CA GLU A 501 -7.45 3.71 -11.85
C GLU A 501 -6.73 3.91 -13.20
N GLY A 502 -6.67 5.14 -13.71
CA GLY A 502 -5.89 5.49 -14.90
C GLY A 502 -4.40 5.16 -14.78
N LEU A 503 -3.78 5.46 -13.63
CA LEU A 503 -2.38 5.09 -13.36
C LEU A 503 -2.18 3.57 -13.33
N LEU A 504 -3.13 2.82 -12.75
CA LEU A 504 -3.07 1.36 -12.71
C LEU A 504 -3.21 0.77 -14.11
N GLU A 505 -4.08 1.32 -14.94
CA GLU A 505 -4.25 0.94 -16.35
C GLU A 505 -2.95 1.15 -17.13
N GLN A 506 -2.28 2.29 -16.92
CA GLN A 506 -0.99 2.60 -17.54
C GLN A 506 0.10 1.62 -17.09
N LEU A 507 0.18 1.33 -15.78
CA LEU A 507 1.13 0.37 -15.24
C LEU A 507 0.91 -1.03 -15.81
N LYS A 508 -0.34 -1.46 -15.99
CA LYS A 508 -0.68 -2.74 -16.64
C LYS A 508 -0.19 -2.78 -18.09
N ARG A 509 -0.35 -1.69 -18.85
CA ARG A 509 0.14 -1.59 -20.24
C ARG A 509 1.67 -1.68 -20.31
N GLU A 510 2.39 -0.96 -19.46
CA GLU A 510 3.86 -1.01 -19.43
C GLU A 510 4.37 -2.38 -18.98
N THR A 511 3.71 -3.00 -17.99
CA THR A 511 4.03 -4.37 -17.55
C THR A 511 3.82 -5.38 -18.69
N TRP A 512 2.75 -5.23 -19.46
CA TRP A 512 2.48 -6.08 -20.62
C TRP A 512 3.55 -5.91 -21.70
N LYS A 513 3.92 -4.66 -22.05
CA LYS A 513 5.02 -4.38 -23.00
C LYS A 513 6.33 -5.02 -22.56
N LEU A 514 6.68 -4.91 -21.28
CA LEU A 514 7.88 -5.53 -20.71
C LEU A 514 7.86 -7.06 -20.83
N ARG A 515 6.73 -7.72 -20.54
CA ARG A 515 6.60 -9.18 -20.74
C ARG A 515 6.81 -9.56 -22.20
N THR A 516 6.18 -8.84 -23.13
CA THR A 516 6.33 -9.12 -24.56
C THR A 516 7.77 -8.94 -25.02
N LYS A 517 8.47 -7.91 -24.53
CA LYS A 517 9.89 -7.70 -24.82
C LYS A 517 10.77 -8.83 -24.29
N ILE A 518 10.56 -9.26 -23.04
CA ILE A 518 11.30 -10.38 -22.44
C ILE A 518 11.05 -11.69 -23.21
N GLN A 519 9.82 -11.91 -23.65
CA GLN A 519 9.44 -13.06 -24.47
C GLN A 519 10.23 -13.07 -25.80
N LEU A 520 10.21 -11.94 -26.53
CA LEU A 520 10.93 -11.78 -27.79
C LEU A 520 12.45 -11.93 -27.62
N GLU A 521 13.06 -11.32 -26.61
CA GLU A 521 14.50 -11.49 -26.32
C GLU A 521 14.86 -12.94 -26.00
N SER A 522 13.96 -13.67 -25.35
CA SER A 522 14.16 -15.09 -25.06
C SER A 522 14.03 -15.96 -26.31
N GLU A 523 13.08 -15.65 -27.19
CA GLU A 523 12.94 -16.30 -28.51
C GLU A 523 14.14 -16.02 -29.41
N ILE A 524 14.66 -14.79 -29.44
CA ILE A 524 15.87 -14.43 -30.19
C ILE A 524 17.07 -15.22 -29.69
N ARG A 525 17.31 -15.26 -28.37
CA ARG A 525 18.42 -16.05 -27.79
C ARG A 525 18.28 -17.55 -28.09
N SER A 526 17.06 -18.07 -28.05
CA SER A 526 16.78 -19.47 -28.41
C SER A 526 17.09 -19.75 -29.89
N ALA A 527 16.66 -18.87 -30.79
CA ALA A 527 16.96 -18.96 -32.22
C ALA A 527 18.47 -18.84 -32.51
N GLU A 528 19.18 -17.97 -31.81
CA GLU A 528 20.64 -17.86 -31.90
C GLU A 528 21.35 -19.13 -31.43
N GLN A 529 20.93 -19.71 -30.30
CA GLN A 529 21.48 -20.98 -29.83
C GLN A 529 21.20 -22.13 -30.81
N LYS A 530 19.99 -22.17 -31.38
CA LYS A 530 19.62 -23.16 -32.40
C LYS A 530 20.47 -23.00 -33.65
N LYS A 531 20.70 -21.77 -34.13
CA LYS A 531 21.64 -21.50 -35.23
C LYS A 531 23.05 -21.97 -34.90
N LYS A 532 23.57 -21.70 -33.71
CA LYS A 532 24.91 -22.18 -33.30
C LYS A 532 24.98 -23.70 -33.28
N ALA A 533 23.96 -24.38 -32.77
CA ALA A 533 23.87 -25.84 -32.77
C ALA A 533 23.82 -26.41 -34.20
N GLU A 534 23.04 -25.81 -35.10
CA GLU A 534 23.00 -26.19 -36.52
C GLU A 534 24.35 -25.89 -37.21
N THR A 535 25.00 -24.75 -36.95
CA THR A 535 26.31 -24.42 -37.53
C THR A 535 27.40 -25.43 -37.11
N HIS A 536 27.35 -25.90 -35.86
CA HIS A 536 28.20 -26.99 -35.39
C HIS A 536 27.87 -28.34 -36.05
N GLN A 537 26.60 -28.60 -36.39
CA GLN A 537 26.19 -29.79 -37.16
C GLN A 537 26.69 -29.75 -38.61
N TRP A 538 26.75 -28.56 -39.24
CA TRP A 538 27.31 -28.38 -40.58
C TRP A 538 28.84 -28.47 -40.61
N SER A 539 29.53 -28.20 -39.49
CA SER A 539 30.98 -28.43 -39.36
C SER A 539 31.39 -29.89 -39.22
N LEU A 540 30.43 -30.81 -39.12
CA LEU A 540 30.63 -32.27 -39.04
C LEU A 540 30.35 -33.01 -40.35
N ILE A 541 30.10 -32.31 -41.47
CA ILE A 541 30.01 -32.93 -42.80
C ILE A 541 31.40 -32.84 -43.45
N PRO A 542 32.09 -33.97 -43.71
CA PRO A 542 33.33 -33.96 -44.47
C PRO A 542 33.06 -33.44 -45.88
N TRP A 543 33.68 -32.33 -46.24
CA TRP A 543 33.71 -31.85 -47.62
C TRP A 543 34.51 -32.86 -48.46
N VAL A 544 33.80 -33.65 -49.27
CA VAL A 544 34.39 -34.41 -50.36
C VAL A 544 34.66 -33.43 -51.50
N THR A 545 35.94 -33.19 -51.76
CA THR A 545 36.44 -32.48 -52.93
C THR A 545 36.03 -33.22 -54.20
N SER A 546 35.26 -32.57 -55.07
CA SER A 546 35.15 -32.96 -56.48
C SER A 546 35.34 -31.71 -57.33
N GLY A 547 36.52 -31.60 -57.91
CA GLY A 547 36.83 -30.55 -58.88
C GLY A 547 36.05 -30.76 -60.17
N LYS A 548 35.55 -29.67 -60.74
CA LYS A 548 35.49 -29.52 -62.20
C LYS A 548 35.39 -28.05 -62.62
N GLN A 549 36.29 -27.76 -63.54
CA GLN A 549 36.54 -26.56 -64.34
C GLN A 549 35.37 -26.19 -65.26
N ALA A 550 35.03 -24.90 -65.34
CA ALA A 550 34.46 -24.18 -66.50
C ALA A 550 34.35 -22.68 -66.14
N GLN A 551 35.22 -21.81 -66.67
CA GLN A 551 35.03 -20.99 -67.89
C GLN A 551 33.96 -19.88 -67.81
N SER A 552 34.49 -18.65 -67.98
CA SER A 552 33.95 -17.46 -68.67
C SER A 552 32.61 -16.85 -68.23
N GLY A 553 32.64 -15.53 -67.99
CA GLY A 553 31.44 -14.71 -67.92
C GLY A 553 31.70 -13.28 -67.47
N THR A 554 32.30 -12.46 -68.34
CA THR A 554 32.28 -11.00 -68.31
C THR A 554 30.87 -10.43 -68.49
N SER A 555 30.46 -9.47 -67.66
CA SER A 555 29.55 -8.32 -67.98
C SER A 555 29.47 -7.41 -66.73
N SER A 556 30.10 -6.23 -66.66
CA SER A 556 29.82 -4.93 -67.30
C SER A 556 28.60 -4.17 -66.73
N PHE A 557 28.87 -2.93 -66.27
CA PHE A 557 27.99 -1.72 -66.26
C PHE A 557 26.72 -1.76 -65.38
N GLU A 558 26.22 -0.73 -64.71
CA GLU A 558 26.44 0.73 -64.56
C GLU A 558 25.63 1.08 -63.27
N ASP A 559 26.13 1.76 -62.24
CA ASP A 559 26.28 3.21 -62.09
C ASP A 559 24.97 3.99 -61.76
N ASN A 560 25.07 4.82 -60.72
CA ASN A 560 24.33 6.06 -60.46
C ASN A 560 22.85 5.96 -59.97
N SER A 561 22.32 6.83 -59.10
CA SER A 561 22.79 8.02 -58.37
C SER A 561 21.59 8.58 -57.57
N THR A 562 21.87 9.51 -56.64
CA THR A 562 20.98 10.61 -56.20
C THR A 562 19.87 10.26 -55.19
N GLY A 563 19.68 10.96 -54.08
CA GLY A 563 20.33 12.16 -53.55
C GLY A 563 19.48 12.83 -52.45
N GLY A 564 20.07 13.82 -51.77
CA GLY A 564 19.43 14.94 -51.06
C GLY A 564 18.76 14.63 -49.72
N LEU A 565 19.30 15.09 -48.57
CA LEU A 565 19.19 16.44 -48.01
C LEU A 565 17.77 16.83 -47.55
N GLY A 566 17.66 17.13 -46.25
CA GLY A 566 16.47 17.70 -45.63
C GLY A 566 16.68 17.94 -44.14
N SER A 567 17.57 18.86 -43.80
CA SER A 567 17.47 19.61 -42.55
C SER A 567 16.30 20.59 -42.70
N ASP A 568 15.44 20.71 -41.68
CA ASP A 568 15.08 22.02 -41.12
C ASP A 568 14.22 21.90 -39.85
N THR A 569 14.74 22.56 -38.83
CA THR A 569 14.06 23.17 -37.68
C THR A 569 12.93 24.10 -38.10
N VAL A 570 11.73 23.99 -37.49
CA VAL A 570 10.87 25.14 -37.14
C VAL A 570 10.11 24.86 -35.84
N GLN A 571 9.99 25.95 -35.09
CA GLN A 571 9.51 26.20 -33.75
C GLN A 571 7.98 26.43 -33.69
N ALA A 572 7.43 26.27 -32.47
CA ALA A 572 6.23 26.90 -31.90
C ALA A 572 4.82 26.41 -32.28
N GLY A 573 4.06 26.15 -31.20
CA GLY A 573 2.63 25.85 -31.10
C GLY A 573 2.33 25.46 -29.66
#